data_AF-F4RXG1-F1
#
_entry.id   AF-F4RXG1-F1
#
_cell.length_a   1.000
_cell.length_b   1.000
_cell.length_c   1.000
_cell.angle_alpha   90.00
_cell.angle_beta   90.00
_cell.angle_gamma   90.00
#
_symmetry.space_group_name_H-M   'P 1'
#
loop_
_entity.id
_entity.type
_entity.pdbx_description
1 polymer ?
#
loop_
_entity_poly.entity_id
_entity_poly.type
_entity_poly.pdbx_seq_one_letter_code
_entity_poly.pdbx_strand_id
1 'polypeptide(L)'
;MNHKRLDAIKRLEEASQALNNIAVAHRERDINFFENKWEEQKARQLEEMIESKAEKRECLEIMLGLEEELVQARDRLKALQNKRRRARANAEKNELMSLPTSVADIEEQIEFMATALGGEEFHNLVGATRNQENAVLSLAIARGNLYEAKVGLVEARLRRHWHSARQQQYIARHLWKRTSDVCVKYNTYKRQVYKYVHNYPDANAPHLPELGQIMTMEMDDDFWNRGELEPEAGKEGEINRLGINSFLAQRSSREELRRIAREAHQMTAWANMYYDRIVSLKNRIEQAVGADRVRMLSLYNIVKKQASKLWKRWGFDLKKELEAMSTYINVDNELYLKMKDDFEKVTDWAEEEWRMMAGKPVIRAQEPDIYEEDEDLLYEQLYDNFGELRV
;
A
#
# COMPACT_ATOMS: atom_id res chain seq x y z
N MET A 1 -14.34 -10.61 -0.35
CA MET A 1 -13.60 -11.12 0.84
C MET A 1 -13.08 -12.53 0.63
N ASN A 2 -13.88 -13.47 0.13
CA ASN A 2 -13.53 -14.89 0.02
C ASN A 2 -12.17 -15.19 -0.65
N HIS A 3 -11.82 -14.54 -1.78
CA HIS A 3 -10.55 -14.80 -2.48
C HIS A 3 -9.31 -14.46 -1.63
N LYS A 4 -9.30 -13.33 -0.93
CA LYS A 4 -8.17 -12.91 -0.10
C LYS A 4 -7.97 -13.79 1.12
N ARG A 5 -9.07 -14.24 1.72
CA ARG A 5 -9.01 -15.22 2.80
C ARG A 5 -8.43 -16.53 2.29
N LEU A 6 -8.90 -17.03 1.15
CA LEU A 6 -8.38 -18.26 0.55
C LEU A 6 -6.89 -18.15 0.23
N ASP A 7 -6.43 -17.01 -0.29
CA ASP A 7 -5.01 -16.75 -0.54
C ASP A 7 -4.19 -16.70 0.76
N ALA A 8 -4.72 -16.07 1.82
CA ALA A 8 -4.06 -16.03 3.13
C ALA A 8 -4.00 -17.41 3.81
N ILE A 9 -5.06 -18.23 3.68
CA ILE A 9 -5.08 -19.62 4.13
C ILE A 9 -4.04 -20.43 3.36
N LYS A 10 -4.01 -20.32 2.03
CA LYS A 10 -3.05 -21.03 1.19
C LYS A 10 -1.62 -20.67 1.56
N ARG A 11 -1.29 -19.37 1.70
CA ARG A 11 0.04 -18.92 2.15
C ARG A 11 0.38 -19.44 3.55
N LEU A 12 -0.60 -19.47 4.45
CA LEU A 12 -0.41 -20.01 5.79
C LEU A 12 -0.10 -21.51 5.75
N GLU A 13 -0.80 -22.27 4.92
CA GLU A 13 -0.59 -23.71 4.73
C GLU A 13 0.78 -23.99 4.11
N GLU A 14 1.14 -23.30 3.02
CA GLU A 14 2.43 -23.43 2.35
C GLU A 14 3.59 -23.09 3.30
N ALA A 15 3.49 -21.98 4.04
CA ALA A 15 4.49 -21.57 5.01
C ALA A 15 4.60 -22.57 6.18
N SER A 16 3.48 -23.09 6.67
CA SER A 16 3.48 -24.08 7.75
C SER A 16 4.03 -25.44 7.30
N GLN A 17 3.75 -25.84 6.06
CA GLN A 17 4.34 -27.05 5.46
C GLN A 17 5.85 -26.89 5.28
N ALA A 18 6.32 -25.76 4.78
CA ALA A 18 7.74 -25.48 4.64
C ALA A 18 8.47 -25.53 5.99
N LEU A 19 7.93 -24.89 7.03
CA LEU A 19 8.51 -24.95 8.39
C LEU A 19 8.49 -26.37 8.97
N ASN A 20 7.41 -27.13 8.79
CA ASN A 20 7.34 -28.52 9.23
C ASN A 20 8.36 -29.41 8.51
N ASN A 21 8.55 -29.22 7.20
CA ASN A 21 9.55 -29.97 6.43
C ASN A 21 10.96 -29.68 6.94
N ILE A 22 11.26 -28.42 7.27
CA ILE A 22 12.54 -28.02 7.85
C ILE A 22 12.71 -28.60 9.25
N ALA A 23 11.68 -28.55 10.10
CA ALA A 23 11.73 -29.10 11.46
C ALA A 23 11.89 -30.63 11.48
N VAL A 24 11.27 -31.34 10.52
CA VAL A 24 11.43 -32.80 10.35
C VAL A 24 12.85 -33.16 9.89
N ALA A 25 13.41 -32.37 8.96
CA ALA A 25 14.78 -32.57 8.48
C ALA A 25 15.84 -32.17 9.52
N HIS A 26 15.55 -31.16 10.35
CA HIS A 26 16.48 -30.59 11.32
C HIS A 26 15.76 -30.32 12.66
N ARG A 27 15.80 -31.30 13.58
CA ARG A 27 15.08 -31.23 14.88
C ARG A 27 15.44 -30.03 15.76
N GLU A 28 16.59 -29.39 15.54
CA GLU A 28 17.04 -28.21 16.28
C GLU A 28 16.51 -26.89 15.69
N ARG A 29 15.90 -26.91 14.50
CA ARG A 29 15.42 -25.73 13.76
C ARG A 29 13.90 -25.61 13.83
N ASP A 30 13.42 -25.35 15.04
CA ASP A 30 12.00 -25.10 15.32
C ASP A 30 11.61 -23.63 15.03
N ILE A 31 10.32 -23.31 15.09
CA ILE A 31 9.77 -21.95 14.88
C ILE A 31 10.52 -20.91 15.73
N ASN A 32 10.82 -21.23 16.99
CA ASN A 32 11.56 -20.35 17.91
C ASN A 32 13.00 -20.06 17.44
N PHE A 33 13.63 -21.00 16.72
CA PHE A 33 14.96 -20.79 16.15
C PHE A 33 14.92 -19.72 15.05
N PHE A 34 13.95 -19.80 14.14
CA PHE A 34 13.80 -18.81 13.07
C PHE A 34 13.33 -17.44 13.59
N GLU A 35 12.51 -17.42 14.64
CA GLU A 35 12.16 -16.19 15.34
C GLU A 35 13.39 -15.50 15.95
N ASN A 36 14.23 -16.25 16.67
CA ASN A 36 15.47 -15.71 17.23
C ASN A 36 16.46 -15.27 16.14
N LYS A 37 16.60 -16.05 15.06
CA LYS A 37 17.46 -15.67 13.93
C LYS A 37 16.99 -14.39 13.25
N TRP A 38 15.68 -14.21 13.12
CA TRP A 38 15.10 -12.98 12.61
C TRP A 38 15.35 -11.80 13.55
N GLU A 39 15.15 -11.95 14.87
CA GLU A 39 15.42 -10.88 15.83
C GLU A 39 16.93 -10.54 15.92
N GLU A 40 17.83 -11.52 15.82
CA GLU A 40 19.27 -11.27 15.71
C GLU A 40 19.63 -10.52 14.42
N GLN A 41 19.01 -10.89 13.29
CA GLN A 41 19.18 -10.20 12.00
C GLN A 41 18.72 -8.74 12.12
N LYS A 42 17.55 -8.53 12.72
CA LYS A 42 16.96 -7.22 12.96
C LYS A 42 17.78 -6.37 13.93
N ALA A 43 18.30 -6.96 15.01
CA ALA A 43 19.15 -6.30 15.99
C ALA A 43 20.49 -5.87 15.36
N ARG A 44 21.12 -6.73 14.55
CA ARG A 44 22.35 -6.38 13.82
C ARG A 44 22.12 -5.27 12.79
N GLN A 45 20.99 -5.31 12.08
CA GLN A 45 20.59 -4.22 11.18
C GLN A 45 20.36 -2.90 11.94
N LEU A 46 19.79 -2.97 13.14
CA LEU A 46 19.54 -1.81 13.99
C LEU A 46 20.84 -1.26 14.61
N GLU A 47 21.76 -2.13 15.01
CA GLU A 47 23.07 -1.79 15.58
C GLU A 47 24.00 -1.15 14.53
N GLU A 48 23.99 -1.67 13.29
CA GLU A 48 24.67 -1.02 12.16
C GLU A 48 24.08 0.36 11.82
N MET A 49 22.80 0.57 12.16
CA MET A 49 22.12 1.85 11.98
C MET A 49 22.41 2.88 13.09
N ILE A 50 22.66 2.49 14.35
CA ILE A 50 22.35 3.37 15.49
C ILE A 50 23.39 4.46 15.86
N GLU A 51 24.71 4.31 15.80
CA GLU A 51 25.55 5.26 16.60
C GLU A 51 26.52 6.22 15.88
N SER A 52 26.96 5.98 14.65
CA SER A 52 27.78 6.95 13.89
C SER A 52 27.30 7.16 12.44
N LYS A 53 26.42 6.27 11.97
CA LYS A 53 25.86 6.27 10.62
C LYS A 53 24.41 6.77 10.58
N ALA A 54 23.69 6.89 11.69
CA ALA A 54 22.31 7.37 11.72
C ALA A 54 22.19 8.80 11.18
N GLU A 55 22.92 9.74 11.78
CA GLU A 55 22.93 11.15 11.37
C GLU A 55 23.47 11.31 9.94
N LYS A 56 24.54 10.58 9.59
CA LYS A 56 25.08 10.57 8.23
C LYS A 56 24.09 10.00 7.22
N ARG A 57 23.36 8.95 7.58
CA ARG A 57 22.31 8.34 6.75
C ARG A 57 21.14 9.30 6.59
N GLU A 58 20.70 9.94 7.65
CA GLU A 58 19.62 10.93 7.63
C GLU A 58 20.01 12.13 6.75
N CYS A 59 21.22 12.67 6.91
CA CYS A 59 21.74 13.72 6.02
C CYS A 59 21.83 13.26 4.56
N LEU A 60 22.31 12.04 4.28
CA LEU A 60 22.36 11.51 2.91
C LEU A 60 20.96 11.25 2.32
N GLU A 61 20.00 10.85 3.15
CA GLU A 61 18.60 10.63 2.76
C GLU A 61 17.92 11.94 2.39
N ILE A 62 18.10 12.99 3.21
CA ILE A 62 17.64 14.35 2.92
C ILE A 62 18.31 14.88 1.64
N MET A 63 19.62 14.66 1.47
CA MET A 63 20.35 15.09 0.26
C MET A 63 19.79 14.43 -1.00
N LEU A 64 19.53 13.12 -0.95
CA LEU A 64 18.92 12.40 -2.07
C LEU A 64 17.51 12.91 -2.38
N GLY A 65 16.73 13.28 -1.36
CA GLY A 65 15.43 13.93 -1.52
C GLY A 65 15.53 15.30 -2.21
N LEU A 66 16.46 16.14 -1.77
CA LEU A 66 16.72 17.44 -2.39
C LEU A 66 17.24 17.31 -3.83
N GLU A 67 18.12 16.35 -4.12
CA GLU A 67 18.55 16.04 -5.49
C GLU A 67 17.37 15.63 -6.39
N GLU A 68 16.45 14.83 -5.86
CA GLU A 68 15.22 14.44 -6.57
C GLU A 68 14.32 15.62 -6.88
N GLU A 69 14.10 16.49 -5.89
CA GLU A 69 13.29 17.70 -6.04
C GLU A 69 13.91 18.67 -7.04
N LEU A 70 15.23 18.85 -7.00
CA LEU A 70 15.98 19.68 -7.94
C LEU A 70 15.86 19.18 -9.38
N VAL A 71 16.02 17.87 -9.59
CA VAL A 71 15.86 17.27 -10.93
C VAL A 71 14.44 17.47 -11.44
N GLN A 72 13.43 17.21 -10.60
CA GLN A 72 12.03 17.44 -10.96
C GLN A 72 11.73 18.91 -11.27
N ALA A 73 12.24 19.85 -10.47
CA ALA A 73 12.05 21.28 -10.68
C ALA A 73 12.69 21.75 -11.99
N ARG A 74 13.92 21.29 -12.29
CA ARG A 74 14.61 21.57 -13.56
C ARG A 74 13.88 20.99 -14.77
N ASP A 75 13.36 19.76 -14.67
CA ASP A 75 12.60 19.13 -15.77
C ASP A 75 11.25 19.83 -15.99
N ARG A 76 10.55 20.25 -14.92
CA ARG A 76 9.34 21.09 -15.00
C ARG A 76 9.64 22.43 -15.66
N LEU A 77 10.74 23.08 -15.29
CA LEU A 77 11.18 24.34 -15.89
C LEU A 77 11.50 24.18 -17.39
N LYS A 78 12.21 23.12 -17.79
CA LYS A 78 12.45 22.79 -19.20
C LYS A 78 11.15 22.54 -19.95
N ALA A 79 10.21 21.78 -19.37
CA ALA A 79 8.91 21.52 -20.00
C ALA A 79 8.10 22.81 -20.21
N LEU A 80 8.07 23.71 -19.22
CA LEU A 80 7.41 25.02 -19.31
C LEU A 80 8.09 25.95 -20.33
N GLN A 81 9.43 25.93 -20.41
CA GLN A 81 10.18 26.68 -21.40
C GLN A 81 9.90 26.20 -22.82
N ASN A 82 9.82 24.88 -23.03
CA ASN A 82 9.54 24.26 -24.32
C ASN A 82 8.08 24.43 -24.79
N LYS A 83 7.13 24.67 -23.89
CA LYS A 83 5.76 25.04 -24.26
C LYS A 83 5.74 26.40 -24.98
N ARG A 84 5.07 26.48 -26.14
CA ARG A 84 4.87 27.73 -26.89
C ARG A 84 4.24 28.79 -25.99
N ARG A 85 4.83 30.00 -25.95
CA ARG A 85 4.39 31.12 -25.07
C ARG A 85 2.88 31.40 -25.12
N ARG A 86 2.23 31.24 -26.28
CA ARG A 86 0.79 31.50 -26.48
C ARG A 86 -0.13 30.39 -25.94
N ALA A 87 0.40 29.19 -25.69
CA ALA A 87 -0.35 28.06 -25.14
C ALA A 87 -0.26 27.96 -23.62
N ARG A 88 0.43 28.88 -22.94
CA ARG A 88 0.64 28.84 -21.48
C ARG A 88 -0.53 29.45 -20.71
N ALA A 89 -1.04 28.72 -19.73
CA ALA A 89 -2.01 29.24 -18.78
C ALA A 89 -1.37 30.27 -17.83
N ASN A 90 -2.19 31.13 -17.20
CA ASN A 90 -1.66 32.13 -16.25
C ASN A 90 -1.02 31.49 -15.01
N ALA A 91 -1.52 30.34 -14.55
CA ALA A 91 -0.88 29.56 -13.48
C ALA A 91 0.54 29.11 -13.87
N GLU A 92 0.72 28.61 -15.10
CA GLU A 92 2.02 28.16 -15.62
C GLU A 92 3.01 29.32 -15.81
N LYS A 93 2.52 30.55 -16.05
CA LYS A 93 3.37 31.75 -16.11
C LYS A 93 3.87 32.15 -14.72
N ASN A 94 3.00 32.10 -13.70
CA ASN A 94 3.40 32.39 -12.33
C ASN A 94 4.40 31.35 -11.83
N GLU A 95 4.16 30.08 -12.14
CA GLU A 95 5.08 28.97 -11.82
C GLU A 95 6.45 29.14 -12.48
N LEU A 96 6.49 29.58 -13.75
CA LEU A 96 7.75 29.89 -14.45
C LEU A 96 8.56 31.02 -13.79
N MET A 97 7.88 31.96 -13.10
CA MET A 97 8.54 33.05 -12.39
C MET A 97 9.05 32.63 -11.01
N SER A 98 8.39 31.69 -10.32
CA SER A 98 8.77 31.25 -8.97
C SER A 98 9.71 30.04 -8.95
N LEU A 99 9.64 29.16 -9.95
CA LEU A 99 10.49 27.96 -10.05
C LEU A 99 12.00 28.26 -10.03
N PRO A 100 12.53 29.30 -10.71
CA PRO A 100 13.95 29.61 -10.66
C PRO A 100 14.46 29.91 -9.25
N THR A 101 13.66 30.61 -8.44
CA THR A 101 14.00 30.89 -7.03
C THR A 101 13.99 29.60 -6.21
N SER A 102 12.96 28.76 -6.35
CA SER A 102 12.92 27.46 -5.66
C SER A 102 14.07 26.53 -6.05
N VAL A 103 14.54 26.58 -7.30
CA VAL A 103 15.73 25.82 -7.73
C VAL A 103 16.99 26.34 -7.04
N ALA A 104 17.17 27.67 -6.94
CA ALA A 104 18.29 28.26 -6.24
C ALA A 104 18.28 27.92 -4.73
N ASP A 105 17.11 27.96 -4.09
CA ASP A 105 16.95 27.61 -2.67
C ASP A 105 17.30 26.14 -2.39
N ILE A 106 16.94 25.23 -3.31
CA ILE A 106 17.29 23.80 -3.21
C ILE A 106 18.80 23.59 -3.44
N GLU A 107 19.40 24.30 -4.40
CA GLU A 107 20.85 24.26 -4.66
C GLU A 107 21.66 24.71 -3.44
N GLU A 108 21.24 25.80 -2.79
CA GLU A 108 21.87 26.32 -1.57
C GLU A 108 21.78 25.32 -0.41
N GLN A 109 20.63 24.66 -0.22
CA GLN A 109 20.46 23.62 0.81
C GLN A 109 21.33 22.38 0.55
N ILE A 110 21.47 21.97 -0.71
CA ILE A 110 22.37 20.87 -1.10
C ILE A 110 23.82 21.24 -0.78
N GLU A 111 24.25 22.46 -1.10
CA GLU A 111 25.62 22.93 -0.85
C GLU A 111 25.91 23.05 0.65
N PHE A 112 24.97 23.58 1.44
CA PHE A 112 25.05 23.64 2.89
C PHE A 112 25.20 22.25 3.52
N MET A 113 24.36 21.30 3.10
CA MET A 113 24.42 19.93 3.61
C MET A 113 25.66 19.17 3.16
N ALA A 114 26.12 19.38 1.92
CA ALA A 114 27.37 18.81 1.43
C ALA A 114 28.58 19.33 2.24
N THR A 115 28.55 20.61 2.64
CA THR A 115 29.58 21.21 3.50
C THR A 115 29.51 20.67 4.92
N ALA A 116 28.30 20.48 5.48
CA ALA A 116 28.11 19.87 6.80
C ALA A 116 28.59 18.40 6.85
N LEU A 117 28.38 17.64 5.77
CA LEU A 117 28.92 16.29 5.59
C LEU A 117 30.46 16.27 5.38
N GLY A 118 31.06 17.43 5.09
CA GLY A 118 32.49 17.60 4.83
C GLY A 118 33.26 18.48 5.83
N GLY A 119 32.68 18.80 6.99
CA GLY A 119 33.24 19.73 7.99
C GLY A 119 34.61 19.35 8.58
N GLU A 120 35.22 20.27 9.34
CA GLU A 120 36.63 20.26 9.81
C GLU A 120 37.12 18.95 10.48
N GLU A 121 36.25 18.21 11.17
CA GLU A 121 36.59 16.90 11.76
C GLU A 121 36.85 15.81 10.68
N PHE A 122 36.31 15.98 9.47
CA PHE A 122 36.48 15.10 8.31
C PHE A 122 37.51 15.62 7.28
N HIS A 123 37.93 16.88 7.37
CA HIS A 123 39.07 17.41 6.59
C HIS A 123 40.43 16.86 7.06
N ASN A 124 40.55 16.30 8.25
CA ASN A 124 41.80 15.62 8.65
C ASN A 124 41.96 14.22 8.01
N LEU A 125 40.94 13.77 7.28
CA LEU A 125 40.99 12.62 6.35
C LEU A 125 41.06 13.12 4.89
N VAL A 126 41.77 14.22 4.62
CA VAL A 126 42.01 14.81 3.28
C VAL A 126 42.91 13.91 2.41
N GLY A 127 42.33 12.75 2.05
CA GLY A 127 42.36 12.16 0.72
C GLY A 127 40.94 12.02 0.13
N ALA A 128 39.93 12.63 0.77
CA ALA A 128 38.50 12.40 0.53
C ALA A 128 37.91 13.16 -0.68
N THR A 129 38.44 12.93 -1.88
CA THR A 129 37.63 13.09 -3.12
C THR A 129 36.86 11.79 -3.43
N ARG A 130 36.99 10.74 -2.61
CA ARG A 130 36.47 9.40 -2.86
C ARG A 130 36.13 8.63 -1.56
N ASN A 131 35.18 9.11 -0.74
CA ASN A 131 34.65 8.28 0.36
C ASN A 131 33.72 7.19 -0.19
N GLN A 132 34.31 6.05 -0.56
CA GLN A 132 33.60 4.90 -1.14
C GLN A 132 32.47 4.42 -0.21
N GLU A 133 32.67 4.50 1.10
CA GLU A 133 31.66 4.18 2.12
C GLU A 133 30.41 5.05 2.01
N ASN A 134 30.56 6.36 1.81
CA ASN A 134 29.43 7.27 1.62
C ASN A 134 28.69 6.95 0.31
N ALA A 135 29.42 6.64 -0.76
CA ALA A 135 28.83 6.30 -2.05
C ALA A 135 28.07 4.95 -2.00
N VAL A 136 28.61 3.95 -1.29
CA VAL A 136 27.93 2.67 -1.01
C VAL A 136 26.69 2.90 -0.13
N LEU A 137 26.78 3.76 0.89
CA LEU A 137 25.65 4.09 1.76
C LEU A 137 24.54 4.82 0.99
N SER A 138 24.87 5.80 0.15
CA SER A 138 23.91 6.49 -0.73
C SER A 138 23.24 5.52 -1.72
N LEU A 139 23.98 4.57 -2.27
CA LEU A 139 23.41 3.50 -3.10
C LEU A 139 22.42 2.63 -2.33
N ALA A 140 22.76 2.24 -1.11
CA ALA A 140 21.89 1.44 -0.26
C ALA A 140 20.59 2.20 0.10
N ILE A 141 20.70 3.48 0.48
CA ILE A 141 19.55 4.36 0.75
C ILE A 141 18.67 4.48 -0.50
N ALA A 142 19.25 4.84 -1.65
CA ALA A 142 18.49 4.98 -2.89
C ALA A 142 17.79 3.68 -3.30
N ARG A 143 18.44 2.52 -3.11
CA ARG A 143 17.85 1.21 -3.40
C ARG A 143 16.65 0.91 -2.54
N GLY A 144 16.69 1.16 -1.22
CA GLY A 144 15.50 0.90 -0.43
C GLY A 144 14.45 2.00 -0.44
N ASN A 145 14.77 3.24 -0.81
CA ASN A 145 13.75 4.22 -1.19
C ASN A 145 12.96 3.73 -2.41
N LEU A 146 13.63 3.07 -3.36
CA LEU A 146 12.99 2.40 -4.48
C LEU A 146 12.15 1.18 -4.04
N TYR A 147 12.63 0.38 -3.09
CA TYR A 147 11.86 -0.71 -2.47
C TYR A 147 10.57 -0.19 -1.83
N GLU A 148 10.64 0.85 -1.01
CA GLU A 148 9.47 1.44 -0.35
C GLU A 148 8.45 1.98 -1.35
N ALA A 149 8.91 2.67 -2.41
CA ALA A 149 8.03 3.11 -3.49
C ALA A 149 7.35 1.94 -4.20
N LYS A 150 8.09 0.84 -4.42
CA LYS A 150 7.58 -0.39 -5.03
C LYS A 150 6.56 -1.10 -4.13
N VAL A 151 6.81 -1.23 -2.82
CA VAL A 151 5.83 -1.70 -1.83
C VAL A 151 4.56 -0.85 -1.91
N GLY A 152 4.72 0.49 -1.90
CA GLY A 152 3.59 1.42 -1.97
C GLY A 152 2.75 1.28 -3.25
N LEU A 153 3.37 0.93 -4.38
CA LEU A 153 2.67 0.62 -5.64
C LEU A 153 1.94 -0.73 -5.56
N VAL A 154 2.58 -1.77 -5.05
CA VAL A 154 1.99 -3.11 -4.88
C VAL A 154 0.79 -3.05 -3.95
N GLU A 155 0.91 -2.36 -2.81
CA GLU A 155 -0.20 -2.13 -1.90
C GLU A 155 -1.34 -1.34 -2.54
N ALA A 156 -1.03 -0.29 -3.31
CA ALA A 156 -2.04 0.49 -4.00
C ALA A 156 -2.79 -0.34 -5.05
N ARG A 157 -2.11 -1.25 -5.75
CA ARG A 157 -2.72 -2.21 -6.69
C ARG A 157 -3.65 -3.18 -5.95
N LEU A 158 -3.23 -3.70 -4.79
CA LEU A 158 -4.05 -4.59 -3.96
C LEU A 158 -5.30 -3.92 -3.38
N ARG A 159 -5.27 -2.61 -3.15
CA ARG A 159 -6.42 -1.80 -2.68
C ARG A 159 -7.43 -1.47 -3.80
N ARG A 160 -7.06 -1.59 -5.09
CA ARG A 160 -7.93 -1.31 -6.25
C ARG A 160 -9.17 -2.19 -6.32
N HIS A 161 -9.09 -3.43 -5.85
CA HIS A 161 -10.18 -4.41 -5.93
C HIS A 161 -11.35 -4.19 -4.96
N TRP A 162 -11.37 -3.10 -4.18
CA TRP A 162 -12.29 -2.93 -3.04
C TRP A 162 -13.38 -1.87 -3.23
N HIS A 163 -13.47 -1.21 -4.38
CA HIS A 163 -14.17 0.06 -4.46
C HIS A 163 -15.15 0.19 -5.65
N SER A 164 -16.23 0.95 -5.43
CA SER A 164 -17.31 1.23 -6.40
C SER A 164 -16.90 2.22 -7.50
N ALA A 165 -17.65 2.29 -8.62
CA ALA A 165 -17.33 3.08 -9.82
C ALA A 165 -16.86 4.53 -9.56
N ARG A 166 -17.49 5.28 -8.65
CA ARG A 166 -17.08 6.67 -8.30
C ARG A 166 -15.71 6.79 -7.60
N GLN A 167 -15.21 5.72 -6.99
CA GLN A 167 -13.91 5.69 -6.32
C GLN A 167 -12.77 5.29 -7.28
N GLN A 168 -13.09 4.82 -8.49
CA GLN A 168 -12.10 4.35 -9.46
C GLN A 168 -11.22 5.48 -9.99
N GLN A 169 -11.77 6.68 -10.21
CA GLN A 169 -10.97 7.85 -10.62
C GLN A 169 -9.95 8.28 -9.56
N TYR A 170 -10.32 8.26 -8.28
CA TYR A 170 -9.42 8.56 -7.16
C TYR A 170 -8.29 7.52 -7.07
N ILE A 171 -8.64 6.24 -7.21
CA ILE A 171 -7.69 5.12 -7.18
C ILE A 171 -6.76 5.17 -8.39
N ALA A 172 -7.25 5.51 -9.58
CA ALA A 172 -6.44 5.66 -10.79
C ALA A 172 -5.40 6.80 -10.63
N ARG A 173 -5.81 7.96 -10.10
CA ARG A 173 -4.88 9.05 -9.78
C ARG A 173 -3.85 8.65 -8.73
N HIS A 174 -4.28 7.93 -7.69
CA HIS A 174 -3.38 7.44 -6.65
C HIS A 174 -2.37 6.42 -7.21
N LEU A 175 -2.81 5.49 -8.07
CA LEU A 175 -1.96 4.51 -8.74
C LEU A 175 -0.97 5.17 -9.70
N TRP A 176 -1.42 6.14 -10.48
CA TRP A 176 -0.54 6.92 -11.34
C TRP A 176 0.54 7.63 -10.51
N LYS A 177 0.16 8.26 -9.39
CA LYS A 177 1.11 8.90 -8.48
C LYS A 177 2.13 7.90 -7.93
N ARG A 178 1.71 6.70 -7.50
CA ARG A 178 2.61 5.64 -7.02
C ARG A 178 3.50 5.05 -8.12
N THR A 179 2.99 4.93 -9.33
CA THR A 179 3.76 4.47 -10.50
C THR A 179 4.82 5.50 -10.88
N SER A 180 4.46 6.78 -10.87
CA SER A 180 5.38 7.89 -11.08
C SER A 180 6.45 7.94 -9.99
N ASP A 181 6.10 7.67 -8.73
CA ASP A 181 7.02 7.64 -7.60
C ASP A 181 8.11 6.56 -7.78
N VAL A 182 7.72 5.34 -8.17
CA VAL A 182 8.67 4.26 -8.51
C VAL A 182 9.62 4.70 -9.65
N CYS A 183 9.11 5.38 -10.67
CA CYS A 183 9.94 5.87 -11.77
C CYS A 183 10.95 6.92 -11.31
N VAL A 184 10.54 7.84 -10.42
CA VAL A 184 11.42 8.85 -9.84
C VAL A 184 12.52 8.17 -9.02
N LYS A 185 12.16 7.28 -8.09
CA LYS A 185 13.14 6.58 -7.24
C LYS A 185 14.07 5.68 -8.04
N TYR A 186 13.59 5.06 -9.12
CA TYR A 186 14.42 4.28 -10.04
C TYR A 186 15.47 5.16 -10.73
N ASN A 187 15.05 6.33 -11.23
CA ASN A 187 15.97 7.26 -11.86
C ASN A 187 17.01 7.79 -10.86
N THR A 188 16.65 7.97 -9.59
CA THR A 188 17.61 8.29 -8.52
C THR A 188 18.62 7.17 -8.31
N TYR A 189 18.17 5.93 -8.14
CA TYR A 189 19.06 4.77 -8.01
C TYR A 189 19.99 4.64 -9.23
N LYS A 190 19.45 4.74 -10.45
CA LYS A 190 20.20 4.71 -11.70
C LYS A 190 21.28 5.79 -11.76
N ARG A 191 20.97 7.04 -11.37
CA ARG A 191 21.97 8.13 -11.29
C ARG A 191 23.06 7.82 -10.28
N GLN A 192 22.72 7.26 -9.12
CA GLN A 192 23.70 6.90 -8.09
C GLN A 192 24.60 5.74 -8.55
N VAL A 193 24.07 4.75 -9.28
CA VAL A 193 24.88 3.67 -9.89
C VAL A 193 25.86 4.25 -10.92
N TYR A 194 25.41 5.16 -11.79
CA TYR A 194 26.33 5.80 -12.75
C TYR A 194 27.39 6.67 -12.07
N LYS A 195 27.00 7.45 -11.04
CA LYS A 195 27.96 8.21 -10.22
C LYS A 195 28.99 7.28 -9.58
N TYR A 196 28.56 6.14 -9.04
CA TYR A 196 29.45 5.16 -8.41
C TYR A 196 30.43 4.54 -9.42
N VAL A 197 29.95 4.04 -10.56
CA VAL A 197 30.80 3.43 -11.60
C VAL A 197 31.79 4.45 -12.18
N HIS A 198 31.38 5.71 -12.33
CA HIS A 198 32.27 6.78 -12.79
C HIS A 198 33.37 7.12 -11.76
N ASN A 199 33.02 7.18 -10.48
CA ASN A 199 33.94 7.55 -9.42
C ASN A 199 34.87 6.40 -9.00
N TYR A 200 34.42 5.15 -9.15
CA TYR A 200 35.09 3.92 -8.74
C TYR A 200 35.10 2.87 -9.87
N PRO A 201 35.84 3.09 -10.96
CA PRO A 201 35.86 2.18 -12.11
C PRO A 201 36.46 0.81 -11.79
N ASP A 202 37.29 0.71 -10.74
CA ASP A 202 37.95 -0.52 -10.32
C ASP A 202 37.10 -1.34 -9.31
N ALA A 203 35.96 -0.82 -8.86
CA ALA A 203 35.07 -1.49 -7.90
C ALA A 203 33.99 -2.31 -8.63
N ASN A 204 33.47 -3.37 -7.99
CA ASN A 204 32.39 -4.17 -8.54
C ASN A 204 31.15 -3.29 -8.81
N ALA A 205 30.71 -3.27 -10.06
CA ALA A 205 29.57 -2.46 -10.48
C ALA A 205 28.28 -2.98 -9.79
N PRO A 206 27.52 -2.11 -9.10
CA PRO A 206 26.23 -2.48 -8.55
C PRO A 206 25.27 -2.94 -9.65
N HIS A 207 24.48 -4.00 -9.38
CA HIS A 207 23.47 -4.46 -10.32
C HIS A 207 22.42 -3.37 -10.60
N LEU A 208 22.10 -3.17 -11.88
CA LEU A 208 21.15 -2.18 -12.36
C LEU A 208 20.11 -2.85 -13.28
N PRO A 209 18.98 -3.34 -12.71
CA PRO A 209 17.89 -3.88 -13.51
C PRO A 209 17.23 -2.79 -14.36
N GLU A 210 16.55 -3.19 -15.44
CA GLU A 210 15.71 -2.28 -16.23
C GLU A 210 14.44 -1.90 -15.46
N LEU A 211 13.89 -0.72 -15.73
CA LEU A 211 12.66 -0.25 -15.08
C LEU A 211 11.49 -1.25 -15.24
N GLY A 212 11.35 -1.84 -16.43
CA GLY A 212 10.34 -2.86 -16.70
C GLY A 212 10.50 -4.09 -15.81
N GLN A 213 11.74 -4.52 -15.57
CA GLN A 213 12.05 -5.64 -14.68
C GLN A 213 11.68 -5.29 -13.23
N ILE A 214 12.02 -4.11 -12.73
CA ILE A 214 11.63 -3.66 -11.36
C ILE A 214 10.11 -3.56 -11.20
N MET A 215 9.39 -3.21 -12.26
CA MET A 215 7.92 -3.14 -12.25
C MET A 215 7.25 -4.51 -12.13
N THR A 216 7.91 -5.59 -12.55
CA THR A 216 7.43 -6.98 -12.46
C THR A 216 8.14 -7.81 -11.39
N MET A 217 9.28 -7.35 -10.88
CA MET A 217 10.09 -8.00 -9.87
C MET A 217 9.29 -8.25 -8.60
N GLU A 218 9.40 -9.48 -8.09
CA GLU A 218 8.80 -9.90 -6.84
C GLU A 218 9.53 -9.25 -5.65
N MET A 219 8.84 -9.11 -4.52
CA MET A 219 9.42 -8.45 -3.34
C MET A 219 10.49 -9.29 -2.65
N ASP A 220 10.52 -10.58 -2.94
CA ASP A 220 11.48 -11.56 -2.40
C ASP A 220 12.73 -11.72 -3.29
N ASP A 221 12.86 -10.89 -4.34
CA ASP A 221 14.02 -10.90 -5.25
C ASP A 221 15.32 -10.48 -4.54
N ASP A 222 16.41 -11.19 -4.85
CA ASP A 222 17.75 -10.96 -4.26
C ASP A 222 18.26 -9.52 -4.45
N PHE A 223 17.78 -8.81 -5.48
CA PHE A 223 18.07 -7.40 -5.68
C PHE A 223 17.71 -6.53 -4.47
N TRP A 224 16.60 -6.83 -3.78
CA TRP A 224 16.11 -6.05 -2.64
C TRP A 224 16.89 -6.30 -1.35
N ASN A 225 17.65 -7.39 -1.28
CA ASN A 225 18.44 -7.74 -0.10
C ASN A 225 19.62 -6.77 0.04
N ARG A 226 19.53 -5.88 1.03
CA ARG A 226 20.50 -4.82 1.37
C ARG A 226 21.75 -5.37 2.08
N GLY A 227 22.39 -6.41 1.54
CA GLY A 227 23.55 -7.02 2.20
C GLY A 227 23.13 -7.81 3.43
N GLU A 228 22.34 -8.85 3.22
CA GLU A 228 22.55 -10.02 4.06
C GLU A 228 24.03 -10.40 3.88
N LEU A 229 24.72 -10.70 5.00
CA LEU A 229 25.92 -11.52 4.97
C LEU A 229 25.67 -12.60 3.92
N GLU A 230 26.60 -12.76 2.97
CA GLU A 230 26.66 -13.96 2.12
C GLU A 230 26.19 -15.12 3.01
N PRO A 231 25.00 -15.71 2.73
CA PRO A 231 24.53 -16.85 3.51
C PRO A 231 25.70 -17.81 3.47
N GLU A 232 26.24 -18.23 4.64
CA GLU A 232 27.40 -19.12 4.72
C GLU A 232 27.38 -20.07 3.52
N ALA A 233 28.27 -19.81 2.54
CA ALA A 233 28.04 -20.30 1.18
C ALA A 233 27.78 -21.81 1.22
N GLY A 234 26.55 -22.23 0.91
CA GLY A 234 26.13 -23.61 1.07
C GLY A 234 24.67 -23.81 1.48
N LYS A 235 24.30 -25.08 1.62
CA LYS A 235 22.94 -25.55 1.92
C LYS A 235 22.36 -24.98 3.22
N GLU A 236 23.21 -24.61 4.17
CA GLU A 236 22.82 -24.12 5.50
C GLU A 236 22.17 -22.74 5.43
N GLY A 237 22.74 -21.82 4.64
CA GLY A 237 22.21 -20.48 4.45
C GLY A 237 20.91 -20.45 3.64
N GLU A 238 20.75 -21.34 2.65
CA GLU A 238 19.48 -21.51 1.92
C GLU A 238 18.36 -21.99 2.83
N ILE A 239 18.64 -22.94 3.75
CA ILE A 239 17.66 -23.44 4.73
C ILE A 239 17.28 -22.32 5.71
N ASN A 240 18.24 -21.52 6.17
CA ASN A 240 17.97 -20.42 7.08
C ASN A 240 17.13 -19.33 6.41
N ARG A 241 17.44 -18.97 5.16
CA ARG A 241 16.64 -18.01 4.36
C ARG A 241 15.21 -18.53 4.15
N LEU A 242 15.08 -19.78 3.70
CA LEU A 242 13.77 -20.40 3.50
C LEU A 242 12.97 -20.48 4.80
N GLY A 243 13.62 -20.82 5.91
CA GLY A 243 13.01 -20.90 7.24
C GLY A 243 12.56 -19.54 7.77
N ILE A 244 13.38 -18.50 7.64
CA ILE A 244 13.02 -17.12 8.01
C ILE A 244 11.85 -16.61 7.15
N ASN A 245 11.93 -16.78 5.82
CA ASN A 245 10.85 -16.35 4.92
C ASN A 245 9.54 -17.08 5.20
N SER A 246 9.60 -18.40 5.45
CA SER A 246 8.43 -19.20 5.80
C SER A 246 7.86 -18.80 7.17
N PHE A 247 8.71 -18.48 8.15
CA PHE A 247 8.29 -17.95 9.44
C PHE A 247 7.56 -16.61 9.31
N LEU A 248 8.12 -15.67 8.54
CA LEU A 248 7.52 -14.37 8.28
C LEU A 248 6.21 -14.49 7.49
N ALA A 249 6.15 -15.36 6.48
CA ALA A 249 4.94 -15.66 5.72
C ALA A 249 3.85 -16.29 6.60
N GLN A 250 4.21 -17.20 7.51
CA GLN A 250 3.28 -17.80 8.47
C GLN A 250 2.71 -16.74 9.43
N ARG A 251 3.58 -15.90 10.00
CA ARG A 251 3.20 -14.83 10.93
C ARG A 251 2.31 -13.79 10.26
N SER A 252 2.71 -13.29 9.10
CA SER A 252 1.96 -12.28 8.35
C SER A 252 0.60 -12.80 7.88
N SER A 253 0.53 -14.03 7.37
CA SER A 253 -0.74 -14.65 6.95
C SER A 253 -1.69 -14.85 8.11
N ARG A 254 -1.19 -15.26 9.30
CA ARG A 254 -2.01 -15.33 10.52
C ARG A 254 -2.56 -13.96 10.91
N GLU A 255 -1.75 -12.91 10.85
CA GLU A 255 -2.21 -11.57 11.21
C GLU A 255 -3.21 -10.99 10.18
N GLU A 256 -3.02 -11.26 8.89
CA GLU A 256 -3.99 -10.91 7.85
C GLU A 256 -5.33 -11.62 8.08
N LEU A 257 -5.32 -12.90 8.47
CA LEU A 257 -6.55 -13.60 8.87
C LEU A 257 -7.20 -12.94 10.09
N ARG A 258 -6.43 -12.63 11.15
CA ARG A 258 -6.98 -11.90 12.30
C ARG A 258 -7.56 -10.54 11.91
N ARG A 259 -6.93 -9.84 10.97
CA ARG A 259 -7.41 -8.56 10.45
C ARG A 259 -8.74 -8.71 9.70
N ILE A 260 -8.83 -9.64 8.76
CA ILE A 260 -10.07 -9.95 8.04
C ILE A 260 -11.19 -10.28 9.03
N ALA A 261 -10.86 -11.05 10.06
CA ALA A 261 -11.78 -11.40 11.12
C ALA A 261 -12.28 -10.15 11.88
N ARG A 262 -11.38 -9.26 12.31
CA ARG A 262 -11.74 -7.98 12.96
C ARG A 262 -12.61 -7.09 12.06
N GLU A 263 -12.30 -7.02 10.78
CA GLU A 263 -13.09 -6.26 9.79
C GLU A 263 -14.51 -6.84 9.66
N ALA A 264 -14.65 -8.17 9.57
CA ALA A 264 -15.94 -8.84 9.53
C ALA A 264 -16.78 -8.57 10.80
N HIS A 265 -16.14 -8.58 11.98
CA HIS A 265 -16.78 -8.21 13.24
C HIS A 265 -17.26 -6.75 13.24
N GLN A 266 -16.40 -5.82 12.83
CA GLN A 266 -16.75 -4.40 12.77
C GLN A 266 -17.92 -4.16 11.81
N MET A 267 -17.94 -4.83 10.67
CA MET A 267 -19.06 -4.74 9.72
C MET A 267 -20.37 -5.26 10.31
N THR A 268 -20.30 -6.36 11.07
CA THR A 268 -21.45 -6.96 11.74
C THR A 268 -21.99 -6.06 12.84
N ALA A 269 -21.11 -5.59 13.73
CA ALA A 269 -21.46 -4.65 14.79
C ALA A 269 -22.04 -3.34 14.23
N TRP A 270 -21.46 -2.83 13.13
CA TRP A 270 -21.98 -1.66 12.43
C TRP A 270 -23.38 -1.91 11.88
N ALA A 271 -23.64 -3.08 11.29
CA ALA A 271 -24.96 -3.43 10.78
C ALA A 271 -26.02 -3.44 11.90
N ASN A 272 -25.71 -4.03 13.05
CA ASN A 272 -26.60 -4.05 14.22
C ASN A 272 -26.90 -2.63 14.72
N MET A 273 -25.86 -1.82 14.94
CA MET A 273 -26.03 -0.42 15.36
C MET A 273 -26.85 0.39 14.34
N TYR A 274 -26.62 0.16 13.04
CA TYR A 274 -27.34 0.88 12.00
C TYR A 274 -28.80 0.44 11.92
N TYR A 275 -29.09 -0.83 12.12
CA TYR A 275 -30.46 -1.36 12.26
C TYR A 275 -31.22 -0.69 13.41
N ASP A 276 -30.61 -0.58 14.60
CA ASP A 276 -31.22 0.11 15.74
C ASP A 276 -31.60 1.57 15.41
N ARG A 277 -30.76 2.25 14.62
CA ARG A 277 -31.05 3.62 14.14
C ARG A 277 -32.24 3.65 13.17
N ILE A 278 -32.37 2.66 12.29
CA ILE A 278 -33.53 2.54 11.37
C ILE A 278 -34.81 2.31 12.18
N VAL A 279 -34.78 1.41 13.16
CA VAL A 279 -35.92 1.14 14.04
C VAL A 279 -36.29 2.38 14.85
N SER A 280 -35.31 3.10 15.40
CA SER A 280 -35.53 4.37 16.10
C SER A 280 -36.16 5.43 15.18
N LEU A 281 -35.72 5.53 13.93
CA LEU A 281 -36.33 6.43 12.94
C LEU A 281 -37.79 6.07 12.66
N LYS A 282 -38.12 4.77 12.57
CA LYS A 282 -39.50 4.29 12.43
C LYS A 282 -40.37 4.75 13.61
N ASN A 283 -39.91 4.56 14.84
CA ASN A 283 -40.63 4.97 16.04
C ASN A 283 -40.84 6.51 16.08
N ARG A 284 -39.86 7.29 15.63
CA ARG A 284 -39.99 8.76 15.52
C ARG A 284 -41.02 9.18 14.47
N ILE A 285 -41.14 8.45 13.36
CA ILE A 285 -42.17 8.71 12.34
C ILE A 285 -43.57 8.48 12.90
N GLU A 286 -43.75 7.47 13.75
CA GLU A 286 -45.03 7.17 14.39
C GLU A 286 -45.47 8.30 15.34
N GLN A 287 -44.54 9.05 15.91
CA GLN A 287 -44.79 10.19 16.79
C GLN A 287 -44.88 11.54 16.05
N ALA A 288 -44.42 11.62 14.81
CA ALA A 288 -44.39 12.87 14.04
C ALA A 288 -45.76 13.20 13.42
N VAL A 289 -46.08 14.49 13.29
CA VAL A 289 -47.34 14.98 12.72
C VAL A 289 -47.06 15.93 11.54
N GLY A 290 -47.98 15.99 10.58
CA GLY A 290 -47.92 16.96 9.48
C GLY A 290 -46.80 16.71 8.46
N ALA A 291 -46.22 17.79 7.94
CA ALA A 291 -45.22 17.76 6.86
C ALA A 291 -43.91 17.04 7.27
N ASP A 292 -43.54 17.09 8.55
CA ASP A 292 -42.34 16.42 9.06
C ASP A 292 -42.46 14.90 9.01
N ARG A 293 -43.66 14.37 9.27
CA ARG A 293 -43.95 12.95 9.12
C ARG A 293 -43.71 12.46 7.69
N VAL A 294 -44.16 13.22 6.69
CA VAL A 294 -44.00 12.87 5.27
C VAL A 294 -42.54 12.86 4.86
N ARG A 295 -41.75 13.87 5.28
CA ARG A 295 -40.31 13.93 5.00
C ARG A 295 -39.56 12.76 5.64
N MET A 296 -39.79 12.51 6.93
CA MET A 296 -39.16 11.39 7.64
C MET A 296 -39.54 10.03 7.06
N LEU A 297 -40.80 9.85 6.63
CA LEU A 297 -41.25 8.63 5.96
C LEU A 297 -40.51 8.40 4.64
N SER A 298 -40.26 9.45 3.85
CA SER A 298 -39.47 9.33 2.61
C SER A 298 -38.03 8.91 2.89
N LEU A 299 -37.38 9.53 3.88
CA LEU A 299 -36.02 9.21 4.30
C LEU A 299 -35.92 7.77 4.82
N TYR A 300 -36.87 7.35 5.65
CA TYR A 300 -36.96 5.98 6.15
C TYR A 300 -37.08 4.98 5.00
N ASN A 301 -37.92 5.23 4.01
CA ASN A 301 -38.07 4.32 2.87
C ASN A 301 -36.79 4.21 2.03
N ILE A 302 -36.07 5.32 1.81
CA ILE A 302 -34.79 5.32 1.08
C ILE A 302 -33.74 4.53 1.86
N VAL A 303 -33.53 4.88 3.14
CA VAL A 303 -32.54 4.25 4.01
C VAL A 303 -32.83 2.77 4.18
N LYS A 304 -34.09 2.41 4.44
CA LYS A 304 -34.56 1.03 4.55
C LYS A 304 -34.22 0.22 3.30
N LYS A 305 -34.51 0.75 2.11
CA LYS A 305 -34.26 0.07 0.83
C LYS A 305 -32.76 -0.15 0.60
N GLN A 306 -31.94 0.87 0.86
CA GLN A 306 -30.48 0.77 0.72
C GLN A 306 -29.89 -0.23 1.71
N ALA A 307 -30.28 -0.16 2.98
CA ALA A 307 -29.83 -1.06 4.03
C ALA A 307 -30.24 -2.51 3.75
N SER A 308 -31.49 -2.76 3.35
CA SER A 308 -31.96 -4.11 3.02
C SER A 308 -31.19 -4.73 1.85
N LYS A 309 -30.87 -3.94 0.81
CA LYS A 309 -30.05 -4.43 -0.32
C LYS A 309 -28.63 -4.79 0.12
N LEU A 310 -28.04 -3.98 0.99
CA LEU A 310 -26.70 -4.22 1.53
C LEU A 310 -26.67 -5.47 2.41
N TRP A 311 -27.59 -5.57 3.38
CA TRP A 311 -27.65 -6.67 4.33
C TRP A 311 -28.08 -7.99 3.71
N LYS A 312 -28.86 -7.97 2.62
CA LYS A 312 -29.12 -9.19 1.83
C LYS A 312 -27.85 -9.74 1.19
N ARG A 313 -26.96 -8.87 0.69
CA ARG A 313 -25.65 -9.30 0.16
C ARG A 313 -24.73 -9.79 1.28
N TRP A 314 -24.75 -9.12 2.42
CA TRP A 314 -23.90 -9.49 3.55
C TRP A 314 -24.40 -10.70 4.32
N GLY A 315 -25.70 -10.97 4.36
CA GLY A 315 -26.29 -11.99 5.23
C GLY A 315 -25.76 -13.39 4.95
N PHE A 316 -25.48 -13.73 3.69
CA PHE A 316 -24.86 -15.01 3.35
C PHE A 316 -23.33 -14.97 3.54
N ASP A 317 -22.66 -14.00 2.91
CA ASP A 317 -21.19 -13.96 2.89
C ASP A 317 -20.59 -13.66 4.27
N LEU A 318 -21.11 -12.65 4.97
CA LEU A 318 -20.58 -12.19 6.25
C LEU A 318 -20.82 -13.23 7.36
N LYS A 319 -21.96 -13.94 7.34
CA LYS A 319 -22.26 -15.03 8.29
C LYS A 319 -21.27 -16.17 8.11
N LYS A 320 -21.01 -16.58 6.87
CA LYS A 320 -20.01 -17.61 6.54
C LYS A 320 -18.59 -17.18 6.93
N GLU A 321 -18.24 -15.91 6.76
CA GLU A 321 -16.95 -15.36 7.17
C GLU A 321 -16.81 -15.30 8.69
N LEU A 322 -17.84 -14.87 9.43
CA LEU A 322 -17.84 -14.90 10.90
C LEU A 322 -17.62 -16.32 11.43
N GLU A 323 -18.33 -17.30 10.89
CA GLU A 323 -18.22 -18.70 11.32
C GLU A 323 -16.81 -19.25 11.04
N ALA A 324 -16.28 -19.02 9.84
CA ALA A 324 -14.96 -19.50 9.46
C ALA A 324 -13.82 -18.80 10.19
N MET A 325 -14.01 -17.54 10.61
CA MET A 325 -12.97 -16.73 11.25
C MET A 325 -13.07 -16.72 12.78
N SER A 326 -14.05 -17.41 13.35
CA SER A 326 -14.26 -17.51 14.81
C SER A 326 -13.02 -17.99 15.57
N THR A 327 -12.19 -18.84 14.96
CA THR A 327 -10.95 -19.38 15.55
C THR A 327 -9.80 -18.37 15.66
N TYR A 328 -9.89 -17.23 14.97
CA TYR A 328 -8.83 -16.23 14.91
C TYR A 328 -9.09 -15.01 15.81
N ILE A 329 -10.22 -15.00 16.50
CA ILE A 329 -10.65 -13.86 17.31
C ILE A 329 -10.72 -14.28 18.77
N ASN A 330 -10.00 -13.55 19.61
CA ASN A 330 -10.03 -13.71 21.06
C ASN A 330 -11.06 -12.73 21.65
N VAL A 331 -12.34 -12.94 21.33
CA VAL A 331 -13.46 -12.13 21.86
C VAL A 331 -14.24 -12.99 22.84
N ASP A 332 -14.72 -12.34 23.90
CA ASP A 332 -15.62 -12.96 24.87
C ASP A 332 -16.79 -13.64 24.17
N ASN A 333 -16.94 -14.95 24.38
CA ASN A 333 -17.89 -15.80 23.67
C ASN A 333 -19.33 -15.29 23.83
N GLU A 334 -19.69 -14.69 24.97
CA GLU A 334 -21.03 -14.15 25.19
C GLU A 334 -21.34 -12.93 24.32
N LEU A 335 -20.40 -11.98 24.23
CA LEU A 335 -20.54 -10.79 23.38
C LEU A 335 -20.55 -11.16 21.90
N TYR A 336 -19.76 -12.17 21.52
CA TYR A 336 -19.71 -12.66 20.16
C TYR A 336 -21.04 -13.32 19.73
N LEU A 337 -21.59 -14.21 20.57
CA LEU A 337 -22.86 -14.87 20.31
C LEU A 337 -24.00 -13.85 20.23
N LYS A 338 -24.04 -12.88 21.16
CA LYS A 338 -25.04 -11.81 21.12
C LYS A 338 -24.97 -10.99 19.84
N MET A 339 -23.77 -10.61 19.39
CA MET A 339 -23.59 -9.87 18.14
C MET A 339 -24.09 -10.68 16.93
N LYS A 340 -23.85 -11.99 16.93
CA LYS A 340 -24.32 -12.90 15.88
C LYS A 340 -25.85 -12.99 15.86
N ASP A 341 -26.48 -13.21 17.02
CA ASP A 341 -27.94 -13.27 17.17
C ASP A 341 -28.61 -11.95 16.75
N ASP A 342 -28.02 -10.82 17.14
CA ASP A 342 -28.52 -9.50 16.74
C ASP A 342 -28.39 -9.31 15.22
N PHE A 343 -27.32 -9.82 14.59
CA PHE A 343 -27.17 -9.75 13.14
C PHE A 343 -28.15 -10.66 12.40
N GLU A 344 -28.52 -11.81 12.96
CA GLU A 344 -29.58 -12.66 12.41
C GLU A 344 -30.91 -11.91 12.33
N LYS A 345 -31.27 -11.14 13.36
CA LYS A 345 -32.45 -10.27 13.34
C LYS A 345 -32.37 -9.23 12.21
N VAL A 346 -31.19 -8.65 11.98
CA VAL A 346 -30.97 -7.68 10.90
C VAL A 346 -31.18 -8.34 9.53
N THR A 347 -30.66 -9.55 9.33
CA THR A 347 -30.79 -10.28 8.06
C THR A 347 -32.21 -10.75 7.82
N ASP A 348 -32.91 -11.24 8.84
CA ASP A 348 -34.30 -11.68 8.75
C ASP A 348 -35.22 -10.50 8.44
N TRP A 349 -35.02 -9.36 9.12
CA TRP A 349 -35.73 -8.13 8.82
C TRP A 349 -35.48 -7.66 7.38
N ALA A 350 -34.23 -7.69 6.93
CA ALA A 350 -33.87 -7.28 5.57
C ALA A 350 -34.52 -8.20 4.51
N GLU A 351 -34.61 -9.49 4.79
CA GLU A 351 -35.24 -10.46 3.89
C GLU A 351 -36.77 -10.27 3.82
N GLU A 352 -37.44 -10.07 4.95
CA GLU A 352 -38.87 -9.79 4.99
C GLU A 352 -39.21 -8.47 4.28
N GLU A 353 -38.45 -7.40 4.56
CA GLU A 353 -38.62 -6.12 3.87
C GLU A 353 -38.35 -6.22 2.37
N TRP A 354 -37.37 -7.04 1.97
CA TRP A 354 -37.10 -7.30 0.56
C TRP A 354 -38.26 -8.04 -0.12
N ARG A 355 -38.87 -9.04 0.52
CA ARG A 355 -40.05 -9.74 0.02
C ARG A 355 -41.23 -8.77 -0.16
N MET A 356 -41.45 -7.90 0.83
CA MET A 356 -42.49 -6.88 0.79
C MET A 356 -42.26 -5.81 -0.29
N MET A 357 -41.00 -5.50 -0.61
CA MET A 357 -40.64 -4.58 -1.70
C MET A 357 -40.73 -5.22 -3.09
N ALA A 358 -40.41 -6.52 -3.21
CA ALA A 358 -40.49 -7.25 -4.48
C ALA A 358 -41.94 -7.41 -4.99
N GLY A 359 -42.94 -7.37 -4.11
CA GLY A 359 -44.37 -7.43 -4.46
C GLY A 359 -45.02 -6.08 -4.82
N LYS A 360 -44.31 -4.95 -4.77
CA LYS A 360 -44.84 -3.63 -5.15
C LYS A 360 -44.26 -3.20 -6.51
N PRO A 361 -45.06 -2.59 -7.41
CA PRO A 361 -44.55 -2.08 -8.67
C PRO A 361 -43.46 -1.06 -8.37
N VAL A 362 -42.26 -1.34 -8.88
CA VAL A 362 -41.09 -0.51 -8.72
C VAL A 362 -41.38 0.80 -9.44
N ILE A 363 -41.67 1.88 -8.71
CA ILE A 363 -41.47 3.23 -9.24
C ILE A 363 -39.96 3.36 -9.42
N ARG A 364 -39.49 3.01 -10.62
CA ARG A 364 -38.11 3.25 -11.06
C ARG A 364 -37.96 4.77 -11.12
N ALA A 365 -37.19 5.33 -10.19
CA ALA A 365 -36.34 6.43 -10.61
C ALA A 365 -35.45 5.84 -11.72
N GLN A 366 -35.40 6.52 -12.87
CA GLN A 366 -34.63 6.13 -14.05
C GLN A 366 -33.30 5.48 -13.63
N GLU A 367 -33.06 4.28 -14.15
CA GLU A 367 -31.72 3.68 -14.14
C GLU A 367 -30.72 4.70 -14.70
N PRO A 368 -29.46 4.69 -14.22
CA PRO A 368 -28.42 5.54 -14.79
C PRO A 368 -28.42 5.40 -16.31
N ASP A 369 -28.37 6.54 -16.98
CA ASP A 369 -28.55 6.68 -18.42
C ASP A 369 -27.50 5.84 -19.18
N ILE A 370 -27.87 5.33 -20.35
CA ILE A 370 -27.08 4.44 -21.23
C ILE A 370 -25.73 5.10 -21.60
N TYR A 371 -25.64 6.43 -21.47
CA TYR A 371 -24.40 7.18 -21.61
C TYR A 371 -23.33 6.87 -20.56
N GLU A 372 -23.65 6.40 -19.34
CA GLU A 372 -22.61 6.00 -18.36
C GLU A 372 -21.93 4.68 -18.76
N GLU A 373 -22.64 3.72 -19.36
CA GLU A 373 -22.07 2.44 -19.81
C GLU A 373 -21.25 2.60 -21.11
N ASP A 374 -21.71 3.45 -22.04
CA ASP A 374 -20.96 3.78 -23.25
C ASP A 374 -19.72 4.63 -22.96
N GLU A 375 -19.77 5.51 -21.95
CA GLU A 375 -18.61 6.28 -21.49
C GLU A 375 -17.60 5.39 -20.76
N ASP A 376 -18.06 4.41 -19.96
CA ASP A 376 -17.20 3.40 -19.33
C ASP A 376 -16.50 2.50 -20.37
N LEU A 377 -17.20 2.07 -21.43
CA LEU A 377 -16.61 1.33 -22.55
C LEU A 377 -15.63 2.19 -23.36
N LEU A 378 -15.92 3.49 -23.54
CA LEU A 378 -15.00 4.43 -24.19
C LEU A 378 -13.75 4.66 -23.33
N TYR A 379 -13.89 4.68 -22.00
CA TYR A 379 -12.79 4.81 -21.06
C TYR A 379 -11.93 3.55 -20.98
N GLU A 380 -12.52 2.34 -21.02
CA GLU A 380 -11.78 1.07 -21.14
C GLU A 380 -11.04 0.99 -22.48
N GLN A 381 -11.70 1.34 -23.60
CA GLN A 381 -11.06 1.38 -24.92
C GLN A 381 -9.96 2.44 -25.03
N LEU A 382 -10.08 3.59 -24.35
CA LEU A 382 -9.01 4.58 -24.26
C LEU A 382 -7.87 4.09 -23.36
N TYR A 383 -8.14 3.29 -22.32
CA TYR A 383 -7.09 2.74 -21.47
C TYR A 383 -6.32 1.59 -22.15
N ASP A 384 -6.98 0.71 -22.90
CA ASP A 384 -6.31 -0.35 -23.66
C ASP A 384 -5.50 0.21 -24.84
N ASN A 385 -5.99 1.28 -25.49
CA ASN A 385 -5.28 1.90 -26.62
C ASN A 385 -4.13 2.85 -26.21
N PHE A 386 -4.08 3.32 -24.96
CA PHE A 386 -3.07 4.31 -24.50
C PHE A 386 -2.31 3.91 -23.22
N GLY A 387 -2.66 2.78 -22.58
CA GLY A 387 -2.09 2.30 -21.32
C GLY A 387 -0.97 1.26 -21.47
N GLU A 388 -0.83 0.64 -22.64
CA GLU A 388 0.39 -0.08 -23.03
C GLU A 388 1.30 0.87 -23.80
N LEU A 389 2.18 1.57 -23.09
CA LEU A 389 3.37 2.13 -23.73
C LEU A 389 4.24 0.97 -24.21
N ARG A 390 4.13 0.68 -25.51
CA ARG A 390 5.26 0.17 -26.28
C ARG A 390 6.40 1.20 -26.18
N VAL A 391 7.58 0.65 -25.85
CA VAL A 391 8.94 1.24 -25.82
C VAL A 391 9.33 1.96 -24.54
#